data_AF-A0AAQ4FKS6-F1
#
_entry.id   AF-A0AAQ4FKS6-F1
#
_cell.length_a   1.000
_cell.length_b   1.000
_cell.length_c   1.000
_cell.angle_alpha   90.00
_cell.angle_beta   90.00
_cell.angle_gamma   90.00
#
_symmetry.space_group_name_H-M   'P 1'
#
loop_
_entity.id
_entity.type
_entity.pdbx_description
1 polymer ?
#
loop_
_entity_poly.entity_id
_entity_poly.type
_entity_poly.pdbx_seq_one_letter_code
_entity_poly.pdbx_strand_id
1 'polypeptide(L)'
;MYNIGATQWTTIVSRMYEGHPLPDVRLSDMDGKLGPRTVDIPRAVLCKKRRPNERPAGSAGHTCGHVCVQVKCVGPKLVPFLKTVALYFVVAISWQPSWLGCLLKCLPVAFLMVFVVLHGISLGDARHCYSRRVLFGLGLSCLGDALLVWPWGFLPGMAAFGAAHLFYIAAFGTRPLNPWAGAVCLACIAAAATLLLPNLHGIYLFAVPLYGFVLMIMVWRGVSRVRFFDELWTWTKLCSCFGGILFAASDMLIAFNLFYMSAPPRYIQHVIMLSYYAAQLGIALSVVDCRTIAAISAANEQQVPCRNGGPCSSTLAPPSSATHLPGTSKTRLE
;
A
#
# COMPACT_ATOMS: atom_id res chain seq x y z
N MET A 1 35.98 -29.53 -4.21
CA MET A 1 34.54 -29.18 -4.09
C MET A 1 34.28 -28.19 -2.93
N TYR A 2 35.19 -27.24 -2.68
CA TYR A 2 35.07 -26.24 -1.60
C TYR A 2 35.67 -24.93 -2.11
N ASN A 3 34.83 -23.91 -2.37
CA ASN A 3 35.12 -22.46 -2.30
C ASN A 3 34.16 -21.55 -3.10
N ILE A 4 33.24 -22.09 -3.90
CA ILE A 4 32.38 -21.27 -4.77
C ILE A 4 31.36 -20.43 -3.97
N GLY A 5 30.91 -20.94 -2.81
CA GLY A 5 29.97 -20.21 -1.94
C GLY A 5 30.57 -18.98 -1.24
N ALA A 6 31.87 -19.01 -0.93
CA ALA A 6 32.53 -17.92 -0.21
C ALA A 6 32.79 -16.71 -1.13
N THR A 7 33.15 -16.94 -2.39
CA THR A 7 33.37 -15.87 -3.39
C THR A 7 32.08 -15.21 -3.83
N GLN A 8 30.99 -15.96 -3.97
CA GLN A 8 29.69 -15.37 -4.27
C GLN A 8 29.15 -14.56 -3.08
N TRP A 9 29.40 -15.04 -1.86
CA TRP A 9 29.08 -14.35 -0.63
C TRP A 9 29.80 -13.00 -0.50
N THR A 10 31.13 -12.99 -0.66
CA THR A 10 31.91 -11.75 -0.64
C THR A 10 31.47 -10.79 -1.74
N THR A 11 31.09 -11.29 -2.92
CA THR A 11 30.57 -10.47 -4.02
C THR A 11 29.23 -9.81 -3.67
N ILE A 12 28.29 -10.54 -3.07
CA ILE A 12 26.98 -10.00 -2.63
C ILE A 12 27.19 -8.93 -1.55
N VAL A 13 28.09 -9.18 -0.60
CA VAL A 13 28.45 -8.22 0.45
C VAL A 13 29.13 -6.99 -0.14
N SER A 14 30.16 -7.11 -0.98
CA SER A 14 30.81 -5.96 -1.64
C SER A 14 29.81 -5.13 -2.43
N ARG A 15 28.92 -5.80 -3.20
CA ARG A 15 27.89 -5.12 -4.01
C ARG A 15 26.80 -4.42 -3.19
N MET A 16 26.55 -4.85 -1.95
CA MET A 16 25.64 -4.14 -1.06
C MET A 16 26.26 -2.89 -0.41
N TYR A 17 27.59 -2.80 -0.29
CA TYR A 17 28.25 -1.77 0.53
C TYR A 17 29.22 -0.84 -0.20
N GLU A 18 29.74 -1.19 -1.37
CA GLU A 18 30.74 -0.37 -2.07
C GLU A 18 30.10 0.60 -3.08
N GLY A 19 29.90 1.85 -2.63
CA GLY A 19 29.89 3.00 -3.53
C GLY A 19 31.33 3.37 -3.89
N HIS A 20 31.86 2.87 -5.02
CA HIS A 20 33.18 3.31 -5.48
C HIS A 20 33.22 4.81 -5.81
N PRO A 21 34.34 5.51 -5.56
CA PRO A 21 34.50 6.91 -5.94
C PRO A 21 34.58 7.09 -7.46
N LEU A 22 33.97 8.16 -7.97
CA LEU A 22 34.06 8.55 -9.39
C LEU A 22 35.48 8.98 -9.75
N PRO A 23 35.95 8.75 -10.99
CA PRO A 23 36.93 9.62 -11.61
C PRO A 23 36.30 10.98 -11.90
N ASP A 24 37.08 12.03 -11.67
CA ASP A 24 36.73 13.44 -11.79
C ASP A 24 36.34 13.80 -13.23
N VAL A 25 35.06 14.12 -13.47
CA VAL A 25 34.56 14.60 -14.76
C VAL A 25 34.30 16.09 -14.65
N ARG A 26 35.24 16.87 -15.21
CA ARG A 26 35.15 18.31 -15.43
C ARG A 26 33.88 18.64 -16.23
N LEU A 27 32.99 19.44 -15.63
CA LEU A 27 31.93 20.13 -16.35
C LEU A 27 32.56 21.22 -17.23
N SER A 28 32.56 21.01 -18.53
CA SER A 28 32.69 22.07 -19.53
C SER A 28 31.80 21.72 -20.71
N ASP A 29 31.09 22.73 -21.19
CA ASP A 29 30.18 22.76 -22.32
C ASP A 29 28.82 22.09 -22.15
N MET A 30 27.80 22.93 -22.03
CA MET A 30 26.65 22.98 -22.95
C MET A 30 25.80 24.22 -22.59
N ASP A 31 26.21 25.38 -23.12
CA ASP A 31 25.38 26.57 -23.21
C ASP A 31 24.33 26.36 -24.33
N GLY A 32 23.06 26.29 -23.94
CA GLY A 32 21.93 26.13 -24.87
C GLY A 32 20.77 27.06 -24.49
N LYS A 33 20.70 28.22 -25.15
CA LYS A 33 19.64 29.23 -25.06
C LYS A 33 18.23 28.64 -25.22
N LEU A 34 17.34 28.86 -24.24
CA LEU A 34 15.89 28.83 -24.44
C LEU A 34 15.23 30.00 -23.70
N GLY A 35 14.51 30.85 -24.45
CA GLY A 35 13.79 32.03 -23.95
C GLY A 35 12.46 31.70 -23.26
N PRO A 36 11.81 32.69 -22.62
CA PRO A 36 10.64 32.47 -21.78
C PRO A 36 9.37 32.31 -22.63
N ARG A 37 8.64 31.20 -22.44
CA ARG A 37 7.24 31.06 -22.86
C ARG A 37 6.36 31.08 -21.61
N THR A 38 5.59 32.15 -21.48
CA THR A 38 4.46 32.27 -20.56
C THR A 38 3.37 31.28 -20.96
N VAL A 39 2.95 30.43 -20.02
CA VAL A 39 1.81 29.54 -20.17
C VAL A 39 0.68 30.07 -19.29
N ASP A 40 -0.38 30.55 -19.95
CA ASP A 40 -1.61 31.00 -19.32
C ASP A 40 -2.32 29.84 -18.60
N ILE A 41 -2.71 30.09 -17.35
CA ILE A 41 -3.53 29.18 -16.53
C ILE A 41 -4.97 29.71 -16.54
N PRO A 42 -5.96 29.00 -17.11
CA PRO A 42 -7.35 29.36 -16.89
C PRO A 42 -7.79 28.91 -15.49
N ARG A 43 -8.12 29.88 -14.64
CA ARG A 43 -8.91 29.69 -13.43
C ARG A 43 -10.38 29.40 -13.77
N ALA A 44 -11.00 28.64 -12.86
CA ALA A 44 -12.44 28.51 -12.60
C ALA A 44 -13.20 27.40 -13.36
N VAL A 45 -13.47 26.31 -12.64
CA VAL A 45 -14.71 25.54 -12.81
C VAL A 45 -15.58 25.86 -11.60
N LEU A 46 -16.61 26.68 -11.84
CA LEU A 46 -17.69 26.97 -10.90
C LEU A 46 -18.37 25.67 -10.44
N CYS A 47 -18.49 25.49 -9.12
CA CYS A 47 -19.30 24.45 -8.52
C CYS A 47 -20.79 24.81 -8.72
N LYS A 48 -21.47 24.15 -9.67
CA LYS A 48 -22.91 24.30 -9.91
C LYS A 48 -23.68 23.52 -8.84
N LYS A 49 -24.37 24.24 -7.95
CA LYS A 49 -25.33 23.69 -6.97
C LYS A 49 -26.47 22.98 -7.73
N ARG A 50 -26.56 21.65 -7.60
CA ARG A 50 -27.58 20.82 -8.28
C ARG A 50 -28.92 20.95 -7.54
N ARG A 51 -30.01 21.22 -8.29
CA ARG A 51 -31.39 21.18 -7.77
C ARG A 51 -31.84 19.72 -7.55
N PRO A 52 -32.75 19.45 -6.61
CA PRO A 52 -33.09 18.09 -6.20
C PRO A 52 -34.24 17.53 -7.05
N ASN A 53 -34.05 17.27 -8.35
CA ASN A 53 -34.98 16.37 -9.08
C ASN A 53 -34.52 15.89 -10.48
N GLU A 54 -33.32 15.30 -10.59
CA GLU A 54 -32.93 14.62 -11.85
C GLU A 54 -32.40 13.21 -11.57
N ARG A 55 -33.03 12.20 -12.19
CA ARG A 55 -32.61 10.79 -12.16
C ARG A 55 -31.19 10.63 -12.73
N PRO A 56 -30.33 9.78 -12.16
CA PRO A 56 -28.93 9.73 -12.57
C PRO A 56 -28.77 8.97 -13.89
N ALA A 57 -28.29 9.68 -14.91
CA ALA A 57 -27.61 9.10 -16.05
C ALA A 57 -26.09 9.07 -15.77
N GLY A 58 -25.47 7.90 -15.90
CA GLY A 58 -24.01 7.74 -16.03
C GLY A 58 -23.24 7.31 -14.77
N SER A 59 -22.92 6.01 -14.68
CA SER A 59 -22.17 5.31 -13.62
C SER A 59 -20.72 5.84 -13.38
N ALA A 60 -20.13 6.54 -14.35
CA ALA A 60 -18.73 7.00 -14.27
C ALA A 60 -18.47 8.20 -13.33
N GLY A 61 -19.49 9.05 -13.09
CA GLY A 61 -19.35 10.24 -12.24
C GLY A 61 -19.28 9.92 -10.74
N HIS A 62 -19.89 8.81 -10.32
CA HIS A 62 -19.96 8.42 -8.90
C HIS A 62 -18.65 7.80 -8.40
N THR A 63 -17.96 7.00 -9.23
CA THR A 63 -16.70 6.32 -8.85
C THR A 63 -15.54 7.29 -8.66
N CYS A 64 -15.41 8.31 -9.51
CA CYS A 64 -14.36 9.33 -9.40
C CYS A 64 -14.51 10.18 -8.11
N GLY A 65 -15.75 10.51 -7.74
CA GLY A 65 -16.05 11.20 -6.48
C GLY A 65 -15.64 10.40 -5.24
N HIS A 66 -15.90 9.09 -5.24
CA HIS A 66 -15.54 8.20 -4.14
C HIS A 66 -14.02 8.08 -3.94
N VAL A 67 -13.23 8.00 -5.03
CA VAL A 67 -11.76 7.96 -4.94
C VAL A 67 -11.20 9.26 -4.36
N CYS A 68 -11.70 10.42 -4.81
CA CYS A 68 -11.26 11.74 -4.34
C CYS A 68 -11.56 11.95 -2.85
N VAL A 69 -12.75 11.55 -2.37
CA VAL A 69 -13.11 11.60 -0.94
C VAL A 69 -12.20 10.68 -0.12
N GLN A 70 -11.90 9.49 -0.62
CA GLN A 70 -11.06 8.53 0.08
C GLN A 70 -9.62 9.03 0.28
N VAL A 71 -9.01 9.63 -0.74
CA VAL A 71 -7.66 10.23 -0.62
C VAL A 71 -7.64 11.34 0.43
N LYS A 72 -8.70 12.16 0.52
CA LYS A 72 -8.80 13.23 1.52
C LYS A 72 -8.91 12.71 2.96
N CYS A 73 -9.63 11.62 3.20
CA CYS A 73 -9.78 11.04 4.54
C CYS A 73 -8.58 10.18 4.98
N VAL A 74 -7.92 9.52 4.02
CA VAL A 74 -6.77 8.63 4.28
C VAL A 74 -5.46 9.41 4.32
N GLY A 75 -5.34 10.45 3.50
CA GLY A 75 -4.13 11.27 3.33
C GLY A 75 -3.48 11.74 4.64
N PRO A 76 -4.22 12.35 5.60
CA PRO A 76 -3.64 12.81 6.86
C PRO A 76 -2.98 11.69 7.68
N LYS A 77 -3.50 10.47 7.59
CA LYS A 77 -2.98 9.30 8.32
C LYS A 77 -1.78 8.64 7.65
N LEU A 78 -1.53 8.94 6.37
CA LEU A 78 -0.33 8.52 5.63
C LEU A 78 0.85 9.48 5.83
N VAL A 79 0.63 10.65 6.45
CA VAL A 79 1.69 11.64 6.71
C VAL A 79 2.90 11.04 7.44
N PRO A 80 2.75 10.22 8.50
CA PRO A 80 3.90 9.58 9.16
C PRO A 80 4.69 8.66 8.24
N PHE A 81 4.01 7.89 7.39
CA PHE A 81 4.65 7.05 6.37
C PHE A 81 5.44 7.90 5.37
N LEU A 82 4.83 8.93 4.79
CA LEU A 82 5.52 9.79 3.81
C LEU A 82 6.72 10.52 4.42
N LYS A 83 6.59 10.99 5.67
CA LYS A 83 7.69 11.62 6.41
C LYS A 83 8.86 10.67 6.64
N THR A 84 8.59 9.43 7.02
CA THR A 84 9.65 8.43 7.26
C THR A 84 10.29 7.93 5.98
N VAL A 85 9.53 7.80 4.88
CA VAL A 85 10.10 7.55 3.54
C VAL A 85 11.04 8.68 3.15
N ALA A 86 10.61 9.93 3.26
CA ALA A 86 11.46 11.09 2.96
C ALA A 86 12.72 11.10 3.84
N LEU A 87 12.59 10.84 5.14
CA LEU A 87 13.72 10.77 6.07
C LEU A 87 14.71 9.67 5.68
N TYR A 88 14.22 8.48 5.29
CA TYR A 88 15.05 7.38 4.80
C TYR A 88 15.86 7.79 3.56
N PHE A 89 15.22 8.42 2.58
CA PHE A 89 15.89 8.84 1.35
C PHE A 89 16.91 9.96 1.55
N VAL A 90 16.70 10.84 2.52
CA VAL A 90 17.62 11.95 2.82
C VAL A 90 18.80 11.48 3.68
N VAL A 91 18.58 10.59 4.65
CA VAL A 91 19.57 10.27 5.70
C VAL A 91 20.20 8.90 5.54
N ALA A 92 19.41 7.86 5.23
CA ALA A 92 19.84 6.47 5.42
C ALA A 92 20.33 5.79 4.14
N ILE A 93 19.94 6.27 2.95
CA ILE A 93 20.20 5.53 1.70
C ILE A 93 21.68 5.37 1.37
N SER A 94 22.53 6.30 1.83
CA SER A 94 23.98 6.32 1.59
C SER A 94 24.79 5.82 2.79
N TRP A 95 24.15 5.25 3.82
CA TRP A 95 24.83 4.87 5.05
C TRP A 95 25.25 3.41 5.08
N GLN A 96 26.46 3.19 5.60
CA GLN A 96 27.03 1.89 5.98
C GLN A 96 26.09 1.15 6.96
N PRO A 97 26.21 -0.19 7.08
CA PRO A 97 25.28 -0.99 7.87
C PRO A 97 25.31 -0.51 9.32
N SER A 98 24.19 0.03 9.78
CA SER A 98 24.07 0.66 11.08
C SER A 98 22.68 0.40 11.65
N TRP A 99 22.60 0.37 12.98
CA TRP A 99 21.32 0.23 13.69
C TRP A 99 20.35 1.36 13.36
N LEU A 100 20.85 2.58 13.16
CA LEU A 100 20.02 3.73 12.77
C LEU A 100 19.54 3.61 11.31
N GLY A 101 20.39 3.17 10.38
CA GLY A 101 19.96 2.87 9.01
C GLY A 101 18.90 1.78 8.96
N CYS A 102 19.07 0.72 9.76
CA CYS A 102 18.08 -0.34 9.96
C CYS A 102 16.74 0.19 10.47
N LEU A 103 16.78 1.00 11.54
CA LEU A 103 15.57 1.63 12.08
C LEU A 103 14.88 2.50 11.03
N LEU A 104 15.62 3.38 10.35
CA LEU A 104 15.09 4.28 9.31
C LEU A 104 14.49 3.51 8.12
N LYS A 105 15.07 2.35 7.77
CA LYS A 105 14.54 1.48 6.71
C LYS A 105 13.24 0.79 7.12
N CYS A 106 13.12 0.40 8.39
CA CYS A 106 11.94 -0.29 8.93
C CYS A 106 10.76 0.66 9.23
N LEU A 107 11.05 1.91 9.60
CA LEU A 107 10.04 2.88 10.04
C LEU A 107 8.88 3.10 9.07
N PRO A 108 9.08 3.24 7.74
CA PRO A 108 7.97 3.36 6.80
C PRO A 108 6.97 2.20 6.91
N VAL A 109 7.47 0.96 6.93
CA VAL A 109 6.61 -0.23 7.04
C VAL A 109 5.94 -0.30 8.41
N ALA A 110 6.64 0.10 9.49
CA ALA A 110 6.06 0.19 10.82
C ALA A 110 4.87 1.15 10.90
N PHE A 111 4.96 2.31 10.26
CA PHE A 111 3.83 3.24 10.19
C PHE A 111 2.68 2.70 9.32
N LEU A 112 2.96 1.90 8.29
CA LEU A 112 1.91 1.19 7.55
C LEU A 112 1.22 0.12 8.40
N MET A 113 1.93 -0.57 9.28
CA MET A 113 1.32 -1.50 10.24
C MET A 113 0.35 -0.79 11.17
N VAL A 114 0.77 0.35 11.76
CA VAL A 114 -0.12 1.19 12.59
C VAL A 114 -1.34 1.64 11.80
N PHE A 115 -1.14 2.08 10.55
CA PHE A 115 -2.23 2.47 9.66
C PHE A 115 -3.23 1.32 9.43
N VAL A 116 -2.75 0.10 9.17
CA VAL A 116 -3.57 -1.09 8.98
C VAL A 116 -4.33 -1.47 10.26
N VAL A 117 -3.70 -1.37 11.44
CA VAL A 117 -4.36 -1.60 12.74
C VAL A 117 -5.51 -0.62 12.95
N LEU A 118 -5.30 0.67 12.70
CA LEU A 118 -6.31 1.71 12.91
C LEU A 118 -7.50 1.61 11.95
N HIS A 119 -7.30 1.09 10.74
CA HIS A 119 -8.34 1.02 9.70
C HIS A 119 -8.94 -0.38 9.50
N GLY A 120 -8.22 -1.42 9.90
CA GLY A 120 -8.57 -2.80 9.60
C GLY A 120 -9.26 -3.56 10.75
N ILE A 121 -9.32 -2.99 11.96
CA ILE A 121 -9.89 -3.64 13.16
C ILE A 121 -11.35 -3.22 13.44
N SER A 122 -12.01 -2.47 12.56
CA SER A 122 -13.37 -1.94 12.86
C SER A 122 -14.54 -2.59 12.10
N LEU A 123 -14.36 -3.72 11.38
CA LEU A 123 -15.42 -4.28 10.52
C LEU A 123 -15.31 -5.81 10.40
N GLY A 124 -16.30 -6.56 10.91
CA GLY A 124 -16.72 -7.94 10.55
C GLY A 124 -15.68 -9.09 10.44
N ASP A 125 -16.04 -10.29 10.90
CA ASP A 125 -15.14 -11.47 11.05
C ASP A 125 -14.27 -11.81 9.82
N ALA A 126 -14.83 -11.75 8.60
CA ALA A 126 -14.09 -12.07 7.38
C ALA A 126 -13.04 -10.99 7.00
N ARG A 127 -13.31 -9.72 7.32
CA ARG A 127 -12.42 -8.60 7.02
C ARG A 127 -11.32 -8.45 8.07
N HIS A 128 -11.60 -8.82 9.32
CA HIS A 128 -10.57 -9.03 10.33
C HIS A 128 -9.52 -10.05 9.88
N CYS A 129 -9.93 -11.16 9.26
CA CYS A 129 -9.00 -12.15 8.73
C CYS A 129 -8.10 -11.58 7.62
N TYR A 130 -8.64 -10.77 6.70
CA TYR A 130 -7.85 -10.12 5.65
C TYR A 130 -6.83 -9.15 6.22
N SER A 131 -7.28 -8.20 7.05
CA SER A 131 -6.42 -7.18 7.66
C SER A 131 -5.29 -7.82 8.46
N ARG A 132 -5.60 -8.84 9.27
CA ARG A 132 -4.61 -9.53 10.10
C ARG A 132 -3.54 -10.25 9.27
N ARG A 133 -3.93 -10.87 8.15
CA ARG A 133 -2.96 -11.49 7.22
C ARG A 133 -2.06 -10.43 6.58
N VAL A 134 -2.62 -9.30 6.13
CA VAL A 134 -1.82 -8.18 5.61
C VAL A 134 -0.88 -7.62 6.69
N LEU A 135 -1.35 -7.48 7.92
CA LEU A 135 -0.53 -7.01 9.04
C LEU A 135 0.65 -7.94 9.34
N PHE A 136 0.42 -9.27 9.35
CA PHE A 136 1.50 -10.25 9.50
C PHE A 136 2.50 -10.19 8.35
N GLY A 137 2.01 -10.02 7.11
CA GLY A 137 2.87 -9.82 5.94
C GLY A 137 3.72 -8.55 6.04
N LEU A 138 3.15 -7.43 6.51
CA LEU A 138 3.89 -6.19 6.75
C LEU A 138 4.93 -6.37 7.87
N GLY A 139 4.60 -7.07 8.96
CA GLY A 139 5.53 -7.36 10.04
C GLY A 139 6.72 -8.19 9.58
N LEU A 140 6.47 -9.23 8.78
CA LEU A 140 7.54 -10.06 8.19
C LEU A 140 8.36 -9.30 7.13
N SER A 141 7.72 -8.40 6.38
CA SER A 141 8.43 -7.50 5.47
C SER A 141 9.35 -6.54 6.23
N CYS A 142 8.89 -5.98 7.34
CA CYS A 142 9.68 -5.13 8.22
C CYS A 142 10.87 -5.92 8.84
N LEU A 143 10.67 -7.19 9.20
CA LEU A 143 11.75 -8.07 9.63
C LEU A 143 12.75 -8.33 8.49
N GLY A 144 12.24 -8.56 7.26
CA GLY A 144 13.06 -8.69 6.06
C GLY A 144 13.93 -7.44 5.81
N ASP A 145 13.36 -6.25 5.95
CA ASP A 145 14.07 -4.98 5.85
C ASP A 145 15.23 -4.88 6.84
N ALA A 146 14.98 -5.26 8.10
CA ALA A 146 16.00 -5.26 9.15
C ALA A 146 17.14 -6.24 8.87
N LEU A 147 16.81 -7.44 8.36
CA LEU A 147 17.79 -8.45 8.01
C LEU A 147 18.64 -8.02 6.81
N LEU A 148 18.03 -7.46 5.77
CA LEU A 148 18.73 -7.00 4.57
C LEU A 148 19.75 -5.87 4.81
N VAL A 149 19.75 -5.22 5.98
CA VAL A 149 20.78 -4.22 6.31
C VAL A 149 22.13 -4.86 6.62
N TRP A 150 22.15 -6.14 7.02
CA TRP A 150 23.38 -6.81 7.44
C TRP A 150 24.00 -7.65 6.33
N PRO A 151 25.34 -7.78 6.30
CA PRO A 151 26.01 -8.55 5.25
C PRO A 151 25.48 -9.97 5.15
N TRP A 152 25.34 -10.63 6.32
CA TRP A 152 24.84 -12.00 6.54
C TRP A 152 23.33 -12.17 6.34
N GLY A 153 22.60 -11.08 6.19
CA GLY A 153 21.14 -11.09 6.29
C GLY A 153 20.38 -11.29 4.99
N PHE A 154 21.06 -11.41 3.84
CA PHE A 154 20.38 -11.54 2.55
C PHE A 154 19.46 -12.78 2.47
N LEU A 155 19.99 -13.97 2.77
CA LEU A 155 19.22 -15.21 2.75
C LEU A 155 18.07 -15.25 3.79
N PRO A 156 18.29 -14.94 5.08
CA PRO A 156 17.19 -14.90 6.04
C PRO A 156 16.20 -13.76 5.75
N GLY A 157 16.66 -12.63 5.19
CA GLY A 157 15.79 -11.54 4.72
C GLY A 157 14.88 -11.99 3.58
N MET A 158 15.43 -12.68 2.57
CA MET A 158 14.65 -13.31 1.50
C MET A 158 13.63 -14.31 2.04
N ALA A 159 13.99 -15.11 3.06
CA ALA A 159 13.05 -16.02 3.70
C ALA A 159 11.92 -15.28 4.44
N ALA A 160 12.24 -14.19 5.17
CA ALA A 160 11.26 -13.36 5.85
C ALA A 160 10.29 -12.71 4.87
N PHE A 161 10.79 -12.14 3.77
CA PHE A 161 9.95 -11.66 2.69
C PHE A 161 9.12 -12.80 2.07
N GLY A 162 9.72 -13.96 1.78
CA GLY A 162 9.00 -15.10 1.22
C GLY A 162 7.82 -15.53 2.11
N ALA A 163 8.02 -15.55 3.42
CA ALA A 163 6.95 -15.77 4.39
C ALA A 163 5.89 -14.65 4.34
N ALA A 164 6.28 -13.38 4.21
CA ALA A 164 5.34 -12.28 4.02
C ALA A 164 4.44 -12.48 2.78
N HIS A 165 5.02 -12.93 1.67
CA HIS A 165 4.27 -13.23 0.44
C HIS A 165 3.22 -14.31 0.67
N LEU A 166 3.50 -15.35 1.46
CA LEU A 166 2.50 -16.38 1.82
C LEU A 166 1.31 -15.78 2.57
N PHE A 167 1.56 -14.84 3.50
CA PHE A 167 0.49 -14.12 4.18
C PHE A 167 -0.31 -13.23 3.23
N TYR A 168 0.34 -12.55 2.29
CA TYR A 168 -0.33 -11.76 1.26
C TYR A 168 -1.15 -12.63 0.29
N ILE A 169 -0.63 -13.77 -0.14
CA ILE A 169 -1.36 -14.79 -0.93
C ILE A 169 -2.61 -15.23 -0.15
N ALA A 170 -2.45 -15.57 1.12
CA ALA A 170 -3.56 -15.95 1.98
C ALA A 170 -4.58 -14.80 2.13
N ALA A 171 -4.15 -13.55 2.22
CA ALA A 171 -5.04 -12.39 2.27
C ALA A 171 -5.81 -12.23 0.95
N PHE A 172 -5.12 -12.32 -0.19
CA PHE A 172 -5.72 -12.17 -1.51
C PHE A 172 -6.68 -13.31 -1.86
N GLY A 173 -6.51 -14.48 -1.24
CA GLY A 173 -7.43 -15.63 -1.35
C GLY A 173 -7.37 -16.30 -2.72
N THR A 174 -8.08 -17.42 -2.88
CA THR A 174 -7.99 -18.30 -4.06
C THR A 174 -9.03 -18.00 -5.15
N ARG A 175 -9.98 -17.10 -4.90
CA ARG A 175 -11.04 -16.73 -5.85
C ARG A 175 -11.05 -15.23 -6.15
N PRO A 176 -11.37 -14.81 -7.40
CA PRO A 176 -11.57 -15.66 -8.56
C PRO A 176 -10.24 -16.25 -9.08
N LEU A 177 -10.31 -17.30 -9.89
CA LEU A 177 -9.17 -17.86 -10.61
C LEU A 177 -9.12 -17.19 -11.98
N ASN A 178 -8.02 -16.51 -12.28
CA ASN A 178 -7.77 -15.96 -13.62
C ASN A 178 -6.57 -16.69 -14.23
N PRO A 179 -6.76 -17.81 -14.95
CA PRO A 179 -5.67 -18.61 -15.46
C PRO A 179 -4.79 -17.86 -16.47
N TRP A 180 -5.36 -16.91 -17.22
CA TRP A 180 -4.61 -16.03 -18.12
C TRP A 180 -3.60 -15.15 -17.37
N ALA A 181 -4.04 -14.50 -16.29
CA ALA A 181 -3.12 -13.74 -15.43
C ALA A 181 -2.04 -14.65 -14.83
N GLY A 182 -2.39 -15.90 -14.49
CA GLY A 182 -1.46 -16.91 -14.01
C GLY A 182 -0.42 -17.30 -15.06
N ALA A 183 -0.84 -17.51 -16.30
CA ALA A 183 0.04 -17.82 -17.43
C ALA A 183 1.00 -16.66 -17.72
N VAL A 184 0.54 -15.41 -17.66
CA VAL A 184 1.41 -14.23 -17.78
C VAL A 184 2.44 -14.18 -16.65
N CYS A 185 2.02 -14.38 -15.39
CA CYS A 185 2.95 -14.42 -14.26
C CYS A 185 3.97 -15.56 -14.40
N LEU A 186 3.55 -16.72 -14.89
CA LEU A 186 4.42 -17.86 -15.17
C LEU A 186 5.43 -17.53 -16.28
N ALA A 187 4.99 -16.89 -17.36
CA ALA A 187 5.88 -16.44 -18.43
C ALA A 187 6.90 -15.41 -17.92
N CYS A 188 6.48 -14.47 -17.07
CA CYS A 188 7.38 -13.49 -16.45
C CYS A 188 8.45 -14.16 -15.57
N ILE A 189 8.09 -15.12 -14.70
CA ILE A 189 9.11 -15.81 -13.88
C ILE A 189 10.00 -16.73 -14.71
N ALA A 190 9.47 -17.37 -15.76
CA ALA A 190 10.28 -18.16 -16.68
C ALA A 190 11.32 -17.28 -17.40
N ALA A 191 10.92 -16.10 -17.89
CA ALA A 191 11.83 -15.13 -18.49
C ALA A 191 12.84 -14.56 -17.49
N ALA A 192 12.44 -14.35 -16.23
CA ALA A 192 13.37 -13.98 -15.17
C ALA A 192 14.40 -15.09 -14.91
N ALA A 193 13.95 -16.34 -14.88
CA ALA A 193 14.79 -17.50 -14.61
C ALA A 193 15.82 -17.73 -15.73
N THR A 194 15.47 -17.54 -17.00
CA THR A 194 16.42 -17.69 -18.12
C THR A 194 17.57 -16.69 -18.04
N LEU A 195 17.30 -15.47 -17.51
CA LEU A 195 18.32 -14.44 -17.32
C LEU A 195 19.17 -14.65 -16.07
N LEU A 196 18.56 -15.10 -14.97
CA LEU A 196 19.21 -15.16 -13.66
C LEU A 196 19.92 -16.50 -13.41
N LEU A 197 19.33 -17.64 -13.80
CA LEU A 197 19.86 -18.99 -13.49
C LEU A 197 21.33 -19.19 -13.88
N PRO A 198 21.83 -18.73 -15.05
CA PRO A 198 23.23 -18.91 -15.42
C PRO A 198 24.21 -18.24 -14.45
N ASN A 199 23.76 -17.24 -13.70
CA ASN A 199 24.59 -16.45 -12.78
C ASN A 199 24.40 -16.86 -11.30
N LEU A 200 23.43 -17.76 -11.01
CA LEU A 200 23.15 -18.23 -9.67
C LEU A 200 24.05 -19.43 -9.33
N HIS A 201 24.64 -19.39 -8.14
CA HIS A 201 25.48 -20.45 -7.62
C HIS A 201 25.08 -20.83 -6.18
N GLY A 202 25.50 -22.01 -5.73
CA GLY A 202 25.27 -22.50 -4.36
C GLY A 202 23.77 -22.59 -4.00
N ILE A 203 23.44 -22.17 -2.77
CA ILE A 203 22.06 -22.21 -2.24
C ILE A 203 21.10 -21.30 -3.04
N TYR A 204 21.61 -20.26 -3.68
CA TYR A 204 20.80 -19.30 -4.43
C TYR A 204 20.21 -19.88 -5.71
N LEU A 205 20.80 -20.95 -6.25
CA LEU A 205 20.25 -21.70 -7.39
C LEU A 205 18.85 -22.25 -7.10
N PHE A 206 18.56 -22.59 -5.83
CA PHE A 206 17.25 -23.08 -5.39
C PHE A 206 16.43 -22.00 -4.72
N ALA A 207 17.05 -21.17 -3.87
CA ALA A 207 16.35 -20.16 -3.09
C ALA A 207 15.70 -19.06 -3.97
N VAL A 208 16.42 -18.56 -4.98
CA VAL A 208 15.92 -17.44 -5.82
C VAL A 208 14.73 -17.87 -6.70
N PRO A 209 14.75 -19.00 -7.42
CA PRO A 209 13.59 -19.45 -8.18
C PRO A 209 12.38 -19.78 -7.31
N LEU A 210 12.60 -20.42 -6.15
CA LEU A 210 11.52 -20.73 -5.21
C LEU A 210 10.87 -19.45 -4.68
N TYR A 211 11.68 -18.48 -4.27
CA TYR A 211 11.22 -17.16 -3.83
C TYR A 211 10.42 -16.46 -4.94
N GLY A 212 10.99 -16.38 -6.15
CA GLY A 212 10.35 -15.74 -7.30
C GLY A 212 9.04 -16.41 -7.70
N PHE A 213 8.94 -17.73 -7.58
CA PHE A 213 7.69 -18.47 -7.80
C PHE A 213 6.61 -18.08 -6.79
N VAL A 214 6.93 -18.04 -5.49
CA VAL A 214 5.99 -17.62 -4.44
C VAL A 214 5.57 -16.16 -4.67
N LEU A 215 6.51 -15.27 -4.98
CA LEU A 215 6.23 -13.87 -5.32
C LEU A 215 5.28 -13.76 -6.53
N MET A 216 5.49 -14.52 -7.60
CA MET A 216 4.57 -14.48 -8.75
C MET A 216 3.19 -15.08 -8.46
N ILE A 217 3.07 -16.05 -7.54
CA ILE A 217 1.75 -16.45 -7.04
C ILE A 217 1.07 -15.27 -6.35
N MET A 218 1.78 -14.52 -5.51
CA MET A 218 1.22 -13.31 -4.87
C MET A 218 0.72 -12.30 -5.92
N VAL A 219 1.53 -12.00 -6.93
CA VAL A 219 1.15 -11.10 -8.04
C VAL A 219 -0.09 -11.63 -8.75
N TRP A 220 -0.09 -12.93 -9.13
CA TRP A 220 -1.22 -13.56 -9.78
C TRP A 220 -2.50 -13.44 -8.95
N ARG A 221 -2.41 -13.69 -7.64
CA ARG A 221 -3.57 -13.55 -6.73
C ARG A 221 -4.03 -12.09 -6.65
N GLY A 222 -3.13 -11.12 -6.58
CA GLY A 222 -3.45 -9.69 -6.58
C GLY A 222 -4.15 -9.24 -7.87
N VAL A 223 -3.59 -9.60 -9.03
CA VAL A 223 -4.15 -9.28 -10.36
C VAL A 223 -5.51 -9.95 -10.56
N SER A 224 -5.66 -11.22 -10.16
CA SER A 224 -6.92 -11.96 -10.30
C SER A 224 -8.09 -11.29 -9.57
N ARG A 225 -7.85 -10.51 -8.51
CA ARG A 225 -8.91 -9.79 -7.80
C ARG A 225 -9.50 -8.64 -8.61
N VAL A 226 -8.74 -8.06 -9.54
CA VAL A 226 -9.21 -6.98 -10.41
C VAL A 226 -9.95 -7.59 -11.59
N ARG A 227 -11.26 -7.35 -11.65
CA ARG A 227 -12.05 -7.64 -12.84
C ARG A 227 -12.13 -6.35 -13.66
N PHE A 228 -11.47 -6.34 -14.80
CA PHE A 228 -11.45 -5.18 -15.70
C PHE A 228 -12.76 -5.00 -16.47
N PHE A 229 -13.58 -6.05 -16.58
CA PHE A 229 -14.81 -6.09 -17.40
C PHE A 229 -16.12 -6.17 -16.62
N ASP A 230 -16.08 -6.27 -15.28
CA ASP A 230 -17.28 -6.16 -14.42
C ASP A 230 -17.27 -4.78 -13.75
N GLU A 231 -18.40 -4.06 -13.75
CA GLU A 231 -18.56 -2.65 -13.32
C GLU A 231 -18.10 -2.26 -11.89
N LEU A 232 -17.49 -3.16 -11.10
CA LEU A 232 -17.01 -2.88 -9.75
C LEU A 232 -15.47 -2.86 -9.66
N TRP A 233 -14.86 -1.84 -10.27
CA TRP A 233 -13.49 -1.43 -9.96
C TRP A 233 -13.46 -0.87 -8.53
N THR A 234 -13.05 -1.70 -7.57
CA THR A 234 -12.93 -1.29 -6.17
C THR A 234 -11.50 -0.83 -5.91
N TRP A 235 -11.32 0.38 -5.38
CA TRP A 235 -10.02 0.95 -5.02
C TRP A 235 -9.10 -0.05 -4.31
N THR A 236 -9.64 -0.81 -3.36
CA THR A 236 -8.92 -1.85 -2.61
C THR A 236 -8.26 -2.91 -3.47
N LYS A 237 -8.98 -3.42 -4.49
CA LYS A 237 -8.49 -4.47 -5.39
C LYS A 237 -7.36 -3.94 -6.27
N LEU A 238 -7.45 -2.67 -6.67
CA LEU A 238 -6.41 -2.00 -7.46
C LEU A 238 -5.16 -1.77 -6.66
N CYS A 239 -5.30 -1.30 -5.43
CA CYS A 239 -4.16 -1.11 -4.53
C CYS A 239 -3.44 -2.44 -4.26
N SER A 240 -4.15 -3.56 -4.05
CA SER A 240 -3.51 -4.88 -3.92
C SER A 240 -2.82 -5.34 -5.20
N CYS A 241 -3.42 -5.09 -6.37
CA CYS A 241 -2.85 -5.46 -7.66
C CYS A 241 -1.58 -4.65 -7.96
N PHE A 242 -1.70 -3.32 -7.90
CA PHE A 242 -0.60 -2.38 -8.10
C PHE A 242 0.52 -2.62 -7.08
N GLY A 243 0.17 -2.83 -5.82
CA GLY A 243 1.11 -3.17 -4.76
C GLY A 243 1.87 -4.46 -5.06
N GLY A 244 1.18 -5.51 -5.49
CA GLY A 244 1.83 -6.78 -5.88
C GLY A 244 2.78 -6.64 -7.05
N ILE A 245 2.39 -5.93 -8.11
CA ILE A 245 3.23 -5.71 -9.30
C ILE A 245 4.48 -4.90 -8.94
N LEU A 246 4.33 -3.84 -8.14
CA LEU A 246 5.48 -3.04 -7.70
C LEU A 246 6.43 -3.82 -6.80
N PHE A 247 5.92 -4.72 -5.96
CA PHE A 247 6.75 -5.60 -5.14
C PHE A 247 7.58 -6.52 -6.04
N ALA A 248 6.95 -7.11 -7.05
CA ALA A 248 7.68 -7.94 -8.00
C ALA A 248 8.73 -7.16 -8.79
N ALA A 249 8.44 -5.91 -9.15
CA ALA A 249 9.39 -5.03 -9.80
C ALA A 249 10.58 -4.66 -8.90
N SER A 250 10.35 -4.34 -7.61
CA SER A 250 11.42 -4.04 -6.66
C SER A 250 12.36 -5.22 -6.49
N ASP A 251 11.81 -6.42 -6.35
CA ASP A 251 12.58 -7.63 -6.08
C ASP A 251 13.32 -8.12 -7.32
N MET A 252 12.71 -7.97 -8.50
CA MET A 252 13.38 -8.22 -9.76
C MET A 252 14.59 -7.28 -9.93
N LEU A 253 14.46 -5.99 -9.58
CA LEU A 253 15.58 -5.05 -9.59
C LEU A 253 16.68 -5.46 -8.60
N ILE A 254 16.33 -5.94 -7.40
CA ILE A 254 17.30 -6.50 -6.44
C ILE A 254 18.03 -7.70 -7.06
N ALA A 255 17.30 -8.64 -7.66
CA ALA A 255 17.88 -9.83 -8.27
C ALA A 255 18.81 -9.48 -9.44
N PHE A 256 18.41 -8.54 -10.30
CA PHE A 256 19.27 -8.02 -11.38
C PHE A 256 20.52 -7.34 -10.83
N ASN A 257 20.38 -6.47 -9.83
CA ASN A 257 21.49 -5.76 -9.20
C ASN A 257 22.53 -6.72 -8.62
N LEU A 258 22.07 -7.79 -7.95
CA LEU A 258 22.95 -8.71 -7.24
C LEU A 258 23.55 -9.79 -8.15
N PHE A 259 22.77 -10.35 -9.06
CA PHE A 259 23.16 -11.55 -9.80
C PHE A 259 23.48 -11.32 -11.27
N TYR A 260 23.00 -10.24 -11.89
CA TYR A 260 23.19 -10.02 -13.33
C TYR A 260 24.12 -8.85 -13.63
N MET A 261 24.01 -7.73 -12.92
CA MET A 261 24.81 -6.54 -13.20
C MET A 261 26.24 -6.67 -12.64
N SER A 262 27.23 -6.36 -13.48
CA SER A 262 28.64 -6.28 -13.05
C SER A 262 28.98 -4.92 -12.41
N ALA A 263 28.33 -3.84 -12.86
CA ALA A 263 28.52 -2.48 -12.36
C ALA A 263 27.16 -1.79 -12.20
N PRO A 264 26.55 -1.83 -11.00
CA PRO A 264 25.23 -1.27 -10.79
C PRO A 264 25.26 0.27 -10.73
N PRO A 265 24.30 0.96 -11.36
CA PRO A 265 24.24 2.42 -11.30
C PRO A 265 23.82 2.89 -9.92
N ARG A 266 24.37 4.01 -9.43
CA ARG A 266 24.09 4.54 -8.08
C ARG A 266 22.62 4.77 -7.77
N TYR A 267 21.79 5.06 -8.78
CA TYR A 267 20.36 5.30 -8.59
C TYR A 267 19.54 4.02 -8.39
N ILE A 268 20.09 2.81 -8.63
CA ILE A 268 19.32 1.56 -8.60
C ILE A 268 18.70 1.31 -7.23
N GLN A 269 19.43 1.60 -6.15
CA GLN A 269 18.94 1.46 -4.78
C GLN A 269 17.77 2.41 -4.51
N HIS A 270 17.79 3.60 -5.09
CA HIS A 270 16.67 4.54 -4.96
C HIS A 270 15.41 4.01 -5.64
N VAL A 271 15.54 3.46 -6.85
CA VAL A 271 14.42 2.90 -7.61
C VAL A 271 13.86 1.65 -6.92
N ILE A 272 14.73 0.77 -6.40
CA ILE A 272 14.35 -0.40 -5.60
C ILE A 272 13.52 0.04 -4.39
N MET A 273 14.05 0.96 -3.57
CA MET A 273 13.37 1.36 -2.34
C MET A 273 12.08 2.14 -2.61
N LEU A 274 12.04 2.93 -3.70
CA LEU A 274 10.85 3.67 -4.08
C LEU A 274 9.73 2.73 -4.53
N SER A 275 10.05 1.78 -5.42
CA SER A 275 9.09 0.77 -5.87
C SER A 275 8.63 -0.12 -4.71
N TYR A 276 9.53 -0.50 -3.81
CA TYR A 276 9.21 -1.27 -2.60
C TYR A 276 8.26 -0.53 -1.65
N TYR A 277 8.55 0.72 -1.25
CA TYR A 277 7.65 1.44 -0.34
C TYR A 277 6.31 1.76 -0.99
N ALA A 278 6.29 2.03 -2.30
CA ALA A 278 5.04 2.17 -3.05
C ALA A 278 4.26 0.84 -3.12
N ALA A 279 4.94 -0.30 -3.22
CA ALA A 279 4.34 -1.62 -3.15
C ALA A 279 3.65 -1.86 -1.80
N GLN A 280 4.37 -1.64 -0.70
CA GLN A 280 3.85 -1.81 0.66
C GLN A 280 2.69 -0.86 0.93
N LEU A 281 2.77 0.39 0.45
CA LEU A 281 1.67 1.34 0.53
C LEU A 281 0.42 0.83 -0.20
N GLY A 282 0.58 0.31 -1.42
CA GLY A 282 -0.53 -0.29 -2.18
C GLY A 282 -1.17 -1.46 -1.44
N ILE A 283 -0.36 -2.35 -0.89
CA ILE A 283 -0.86 -3.49 -0.10
C ILE A 283 -1.58 -2.99 1.17
N ALA A 284 -1.04 -2.02 1.89
CA ALA A 284 -1.68 -1.46 3.09
C ALA A 284 -3.00 -0.74 2.77
N LEU A 285 -3.04 0.05 1.69
CA LEU A 285 -4.25 0.74 1.22
C LEU A 285 -5.35 -0.24 0.78
N SER A 286 -5.00 -1.47 0.38
CA SER A 286 -5.99 -2.51 0.07
C SER A 286 -6.87 -2.89 1.27
N VAL A 287 -6.44 -2.56 2.50
CA VAL A 287 -7.19 -2.81 3.74
C VAL A 287 -8.26 -1.72 4.01
N VAL A 288 -8.26 -0.60 3.27
CA VAL A 288 -9.16 0.54 3.53
C VAL A 288 -10.43 0.46 2.68
N ASP A 289 -11.62 0.54 3.27
CA ASP A 289 -12.88 0.60 2.50
C ASP A 289 -13.41 2.04 2.35
N CYS A 290 -13.77 2.41 1.12
CA CYS A 290 -14.47 3.65 0.77
C CYS A 290 -15.84 3.77 1.48
N ARG A 291 -16.57 2.66 1.64
CA ARG A 291 -17.96 2.69 2.12
C ARG A 291 -18.06 3.03 3.60
N THR A 292 -17.15 2.50 4.41
CA THR A 292 -17.11 2.75 5.85
C THR A 292 -16.63 4.16 6.17
N ILE A 293 -15.63 4.67 5.45
CA ILE A 293 -15.14 6.04 5.65
C ILE A 293 -16.21 7.07 5.26
N ALA A 294 -16.92 6.84 4.15
CA ALA A 294 -18.02 7.72 3.74
C ALA A 294 -19.20 7.67 4.72
N ALA A 295 -19.54 6.50 5.26
CA ALA A 295 -20.57 6.36 6.28
C ALA A 295 -20.19 7.05 7.61
N ILE A 296 -18.94 6.91 8.06
CA ILE A 296 -18.42 7.60 9.25
C ILE A 296 -18.39 9.12 9.02
N SER A 297 -17.95 9.57 7.84
CA SER A 297 -17.93 10.99 7.50
C SER A 297 -19.34 11.58 7.46
N ALA A 298 -20.32 10.87 6.88
CA ALA A 298 -21.71 11.30 6.83
C ALA A 298 -22.37 11.31 8.23
N ALA A 299 -22.06 10.33 9.08
CA ALA A 299 -22.53 10.29 10.47
C ALA A 299 -21.91 11.42 11.32
N ASN A 300 -20.64 11.76 11.07
CA ASN A 300 -19.95 12.86 11.75
C ASN A 300 -20.42 14.24 11.27
N GLU A 301 -20.82 14.37 9.99
CA GLU A 301 -21.49 15.57 9.46
C GLU A 301 -22.89 15.77 10.06
N GLN A 302 -23.62 14.69 10.35
CA GLN A 302 -24.92 14.75 11.04
C GLN A 302 -24.82 15.13 12.52
N GLN A 303 -23.64 15.00 13.14
CA GLN A 303 -23.40 15.36 14.55
C GLN A 303 -22.96 16.79 14.77
N VAL A 304 -22.84 17.64 13.75
CA VAL A 304 -22.69 19.09 13.95
C VAL A 304 -24.06 19.64 14.35
N PRO A 305 -24.33 19.96 15.63
CA PRO A 305 -25.61 20.53 16.00
C PRO A 305 -25.66 21.93 15.40
N CYS A 306 -26.78 22.29 14.77
CA CYS A 306 -27.11 23.69 14.50
C CYS A 306 -27.19 24.46 15.83
N ARG A 307 -26.04 24.84 16.40
CA ARG A 307 -25.94 25.78 17.51
C ARG A 307 -25.87 27.16 16.89
N ASN A 308 -27.03 27.74 16.64
CA ASN A 308 -27.22 29.20 16.68
C ASN A 308 -28.69 29.48 17.00
N GLY A 309 -28.88 30.04 18.19
CA GLY A 309 -30.18 30.39 18.74
C GLY A 309 -30.81 31.59 18.04
N GLY A 310 -32.14 31.56 18.00
CA GLY A 310 -33.00 32.73 17.84
C GLY A 310 -34.20 32.55 18.77
N PRO A 311 -34.65 33.58 19.50
CA PRO A 311 -35.74 33.44 20.45
C PRO A 311 -37.08 33.43 19.69
N CYS A 312 -37.83 32.33 19.80
CA CYS A 312 -39.26 32.34 19.44
C CYS A 312 -40.08 32.72 20.68
N SER A 313 -40.50 33.99 20.72
CA SER A 313 -41.56 34.46 21.59
C SER A 313 -42.93 34.18 20.94
N SER A 314 -43.81 33.44 21.62
CA SER A 314 -45.26 33.74 21.70
C SER A 314 -45.97 32.73 22.61
N THR A 315 -46.16 33.17 23.86
CA THR A 315 -47.38 33.13 24.67
C THR A 315 -48.60 32.34 24.13
N LEU A 316 -49.08 31.35 24.87
CA LEU A 316 -50.40 31.38 25.53
C LEU A 316 -50.56 30.23 26.54
N ALA A 317 -51.21 30.54 27.67
CA ALA A 317 -51.31 29.78 28.92
C ALA A 317 -52.44 28.71 28.92
N PRO A 318 -52.54 27.86 29.97
CA PRO A 318 -53.34 26.63 30.00
C PRO A 318 -54.72 26.81 30.67
N PRO A 319 -55.49 25.73 30.82
CA PRO A 319 -56.19 25.53 32.09
C PRO A 319 -55.92 24.15 32.71
N SER A 320 -55.77 24.20 34.03
CA SER A 320 -55.77 23.11 34.99
C SER A 320 -57.19 22.61 35.26
N SER A 321 -57.35 21.32 35.56
CA SER A 321 -58.10 20.84 36.74
C SER A 321 -58.02 19.32 36.85
N ALA A 322 -57.61 18.89 38.04
CA ALA A 322 -57.55 17.51 38.50
C ALA A 322 -58.90 17.10 39.10
N THR A 323 -59.32 15.82 38.98
CA THR A 323 -60.05 15.12 40.05
C THR A 323 -60.16 13.59 39.82
N HIS A 324 -59.67 12.83 40.81
CA HIS A 324 -60.25 11.65 41.47
C HIS A 324 -60.72 10.38 40.72
N LEU A 325 -60.08 9.25 41.10
CA LEU A 325 -60.62 7.87 41.23
C LEU A 325 -61.76 7.81 42.29
N PRO A 326 -62.57 6.71 42.50
CA PRO A 326 -62.28 5.26 42.27
C PRO A 326 -63.47 4.32 41.88
N GLY A 327 -63.17 3.01 41.71
CA GLY A 327 -64.12 1.87 41.77
C GLY A 327 -64.60 1.35 40.40
N THR A 328 -64.70 0.06 40.08
CA THR A 328 -65.08 -1.12 40.89
C THR A 328 -64.62 -2.41 40.20
N SER A 329 -64.71 -3.50 40.97
CA SER A 329 -64.24 -4.86 40.74
C SER A 329 -65.27 -5.75 39.99
N LYS A 330 -64.76 -6.87 39.43
CA LYS A 330 -65.38 -8.20 39.23
C LYS A 330 -65.89 -8.63 37.82
N THR A 331 -65.41 -9.84 37.46
CA THR A 331 -66.07 -10.97 36.76
C THR A 331 -66.39 -10.81 35.26
N ARG A 332 -66.35 -11.80 34.34
CA ARG A 332 -66.11 -13.26 34.31
C ARG A 332 -66.47 -13.72 32.86
N LEU A 333 -65.81 -14.77 32.32
CA LEU A 333 -66.16 -15.60 31.14
C LEU A 333 -66.17 -14.87 29.76
N GLU A 334 -65.65 -15.40 28.66
CA GLU A 334 -65.25 -16.76 28.23
C GLU A 334 -63.83 -16.78 27.64
#